data_AF-A0A537RIB3-F1
#
_entry.id   AF-A0A537RIB3-F1
#
_cell.length_a   1.000
_cell.length_b   1.000
_cell.length_c   1.000
_cell.angle_alpha   90.00
_cell.angle_beta   90.00
_cell.angle_gamma   90.00
#
_symmetry.space_group_name_H-M   'P 1'
#
loop_
_entity.id
_entity.type
_entity.pdbx_description
1 polymer ?
#
loop_
_entity_poly.entity_id
_entity_poly.type
_entity_poly.pdbx_seq_one_letter_code
_entity_poly.pdbx_strand_id
1 'polypeptide(L)'
;MSGSERLDSKAGPLGNPSQAYFGGLDMMVKGYEPTLKGVGRWNLEVLGLMARRAQAWLEIPSRLSQCKTPADLFKEQTKFWQAAAADYSEGSQRLTAAWSACAVMPKLNGTQPRDYITFPEPQETPAPSKRERKAA
;
A
#
# COMPACT_ATOMS: atom_id res chain seq x y z
N MET A 1 0.96 41.44 -39.06
CA MET A 1 0.25 40.21 -38.67
C MET A 1 1.30 39.17 -38.28
N SER A 2 1.37 38.78 -37.01
CA SER A 2 1.74 37.41 -36.60
C SER A 2 1.60 37.33 -35.08
N GLY A 3 0.39 36.95 -34.63
CA GLY A 3 0.13 36.65 -33.23
C GLY A 3 0.77 35.32 -32.88
N SER A 4 1.66 35.31 -31.89
CA SER A 4 2.13 34.08 -31.27
C SER A 4 1.04 33.60 -30.32
N GLU A 5 0.07 32.89 -30.87
CA GLU A 5 -0.86 32.10 -30.09
C GLU A 5 -0.07 30.92 -29.51
N ARG A 6 0.39 31.09 -28.26
CA ARG A 6 0.69 29.95 -27.38
C ARG A 6 -0.57 29.10 -27.36
N LEU A 7 -0.52 27.99 -28.10
CA LEU A 7 -1.56 26.96 -28.06
C LEU A 7 -1.56 26.33 -26.66
N ASP A 8 -2.21 27.01 -25.72
CA ASP A 8 -2.83 26.40 -24.55
C ASP A 8 -4.01 25.55 -25.02
N SER A 9 -3.71 24.48 -25.76
CA SER A 9 -4.69 23.50 -26.18
C SER A 9 -4.60 22.31 -25.25
N LYS A 10 -5.25 22.49 -24.08
CA LYS A 10 -6.19 21.51 -23.52
C LYS A 10 -5.79 20.05 -23.82
N ALA A 11 -4.68 19.61 -23.23
CA ALA A 11 -4.24 18.22 -23.35
C ALA A 11 -5.21 17.34 -22.56
N GLY A 12 -6.31 16.95 -23.21
CA GLY A 12 -7.20 15.91 -22.72
C GLY A 12 -6.46 14.56 -22.66
N PRO A 13 -7.13 13.49 -22.20
CA PRO A 13 -6.54 12.16 -21.96
C PRO A 13 -5.81 11.54 -23.16
N LEU A 14 -6.01 12.08 -24.38
CA LEU A 14 -5.41 11.62 -25.63
C LEU A 14 -4.21 12.47 -26.09
N GLY A 15 -3.90 13.60 -25.44
CA GLY A 15 -2.83 14.50 -25.84
C GLY A 15 -1.43 14.04 -25.44
N ASN A 16 -1.32 13.06 -24.53
CA ASN A 16 -0.02 12.56 -24.08
C ASN A 16 -0.10 11.06 -23.69
N PRO A 17 -0.07 10.13 -24.67
CA PRO A 17 -0.29 8.71 -24.43
C PRO A 17 0.76 8.08 -23.51
N SER A 18 2.01 8.56 -23.55
CA SER A 18 3.06 8.13 -22.62
C SER A 18 2.72 8.51 -21.19
N GLN A 19 2.16 9.70 -20.97
CA GLN A 19 1.74 10.14 -19.63
C GLN A 19 0.55 9.34 -19.10
N ALA A 20 -0.41 9.00 -19.95
CA ALA A 20 -1.53 8.11 -19.58
C ALA A 20 -1.03 6.70 -19.23
N TYR A 21 -0.07 6.18 -20.01
CA TYR A 21 0.57 4.89 -19.76
C TYR A 21 1.37 4.88 -18.44
N PHE A 22 2.27 5.85 -18.23
CA PHE A 22 3.06 5.95 -17.00
C PHE A 22 2.18 6.23 -15.77
N GLY A 23 1.14 7.06 -15.90
CA GLY A 23 0.16 7.28 -14.84
C GLY A 23 -0.62 6.01 -14.48
N GLY A 24 -0.95 5.17 -15.47
CA GLY A 24 -1.57 3.85 -15.25
C GLY A 24 -0.63 2.87 -14.56
N LEU A 25 0.66 2.85 -14.92
CA LEU A 25 1.68 2.03 -14.25
C LEU A 25 1.88 2.47 -12.80
N ASP A 26 2.03 3.77 -12.55
CA ASP A 26 2.15 4.32 -11.20
C ASP A 26 0.93 3.98 -10.33
N MET A 27 -0.27 3.98 -10.92
CA MET A 27 -1.51 3.58 -10.23
C MET A 27 -1.49 2.10 -9.87
N MET A 28 -1.05 1.23 -10.79
CA MET A 28 -0.96 -0.21 -10.53
C MET A 28 0.07 -0.50 -9.44
N VAL A 29 1.24 0.16 -9.48
CA VAL A 29 2.30 0.00 -8.47
C VAL A 29 1.82 0.47 -7.09
N LYS A 30 1.18 1.65 -7.01
CA LYS A 30 0.63 2.18 -5.74
C LYS A 30 -0.53 1.34 -5.20
N GLY A 31 -1.29 0.67 -6.05
CA GLY A 31 -2.33 -0.28 -5.63
C GLY A 31 -1.76 -1.62 -5.14
N TYR A 32 -0.61 -2.04 -5.65
CA TYR A 32 0.03 -3.30 -5.26
C TYR A 32 0.74 -3.22 -3.90
N GLU A 33 1.31 -2.07 -3.55
CA GLU A 33 2.03 -1.88 -2.29
C GLU A 33 1.20 -2.25 -1.02
N PRO A 34 -0.02 -1.74 -0.81
CA PRO A 34 -0.83 -2.10 0.36
C PRO A 34 -1.26 -3.57 0.33
N THR A 35 -1.51 -4.12 -0.86
CA THR A 35 -1.87 -5.53 -1.05
C THR A 35 -0.72 -6.45 -0.64
N LEU A 36 0.50 -6.19 -1.08
CA LEU A 36 1.69 -6.95 -0.72
C LEU A 36 1.97 -6.89 0.79
N LYS A 37 1.86 -5.69 1.38
CA LYS A 37 2.01 -5.52 2.83
C LYS A 37 0.93 -6.29 3.60
N GLY A 38 -0.32 -6.27 3.14
CA GLY A 38 -1.42 -6.99 3.76
C GLY A 38 -1.27 -8.52 3.66
N VAL A 39 -0.84 -9.03 2.51
CA VAL A 39 -0.50 -10.46 2.33
C VAL A 39 0.66 -10.87 3.23
N GLY A 40 1.70 -10.03 3.37
CA GLY A 40 2.81 -10.29 4.29
C GLY A 40 2.34 -10.39 5.74
N ARG A 41 1.50 -9.46 6.20
CA ARG A 41 0.90 -9.50 7.54
C ARG A 41 0.03 -10.72 7.74
N TRP A 42 -0.79 -11.08 6.76
CA TRP A 42 -1.62 -12.27 6.82
C TRP A 42 -0.79 -13.55 6.99
N ASN A 43 0.29 -13.70 6.22
CA ASN A 43 1.19 -14.86 6.36
C ASN A 43 1.81 -14.96 7.76
N LEU A 44 2.25 -13.84 8.33
CA LEU A 44 2.82 -13.81 9.68
C LEU A 44 1.79 -14.18 10.76
N GLU A 45 0.53 -13.73 10.61
CA GLU A 45 -0.54 -14.10 11.55
C GLU A 45 -0.89 -15.60 11.46
N VAL A 46 -0.93 -16.17 10.25
CA VAL A 46 -1.12 -17.62 10.06
C VAL A 46 0.03 -18.41 10.71
N LEU A 47 1.27 -18.03 10.42
CA LEU A 47 2.45 -18.69 11.01
C LEU A 47 2.46 -18.57 12.54
N GLY A 48 2.13 -17.40 13.07
CA GLY A 48 2.04 -17.18 14.52
C GLY A 48 0.96 -18.04 15.18
N LEU A 49 -0.21 -18.17 14.57
CA LEU A 49 -1.27 -19.06 15.05
C LEU A 49 -0.81 -20.53 15.02
N MET A 50 -0.23 -20.97 13.91
CA MET A 50 0.30 -22.33 13.76
C MET A 50 1.37 -22.64 14.80
N ALA A 51 2.29 -21.70 15.06
CA ALA A 51 3.33 -21.86 16.06
C ALA A 51 2.75 -22.02 17.47
N ARG A 52 1.80 -21.17 17.89
CA ARG A 52 1.15 -21.28 19.21
C ARG A 52 0.43 -22.61 19.38
N ARG A 53 -0.31 -23.06 18.36
CA ARG A 53 -1.01 -24.34 18.39
C ARG A 53 -0.04 -25.51 18.41
N ALA A 54 1.05 -25.46 17.63
CA ALA A 54 2.08 -26.50 17.63
C ALA A 54 2.75 -26.63 18.99
N GLN A 55 3.12 -25.51 19.64
CA GLN A 55 3.67 -25.51 21.00
C GLN A 55 2.67 -26.14 21.99
N ALA A 56 1.39 -25.76 21.92
CA ALA A 56 0.37 -26.34 22.79
C ALA A 56 0.25 -27.87 22.63
N TRP A 57 0.38 -28.40 21.41
CA TRP A 57 0.40 -29.85 21.16
C TRP A 57 1.63 -30.55 21.73
N LEU A 58 2.80 -29.91 21.65
CA LEU A 58 4.05 -30.44 22.21
C LEU A 58 4.03 -30.48 23.74
N GLU A 59 3.26 -29.61 24.39
CA GLU A 59 3.08 -29.58 25.84
C GLU A 59 2.07 -30.62 26.35
N ILE A 60 1.24 -31.23 25.50
CA ILE A 60 0.22 -32.19 25.95
C ILE A 60 0.84 -33.37 26.71
N PRO A 61 1.87 -34.07 26.20
CA PRO A 61 2.42 -35.24 26.90
C PRO A 61 2.96 -34.89 28.29
N SER A 62 3.56 -33.71 28.45
CA SER A 62 4.10 -33.28 29.75
C SER A 62 3.01 -32.92 30.76
N ARG A 63 1.87 -32.40 30.30
CA ARG A 63 0.70 -32.15 31.16
C ARG A 63 -0.03 -33.43 31.53
N LEU A 64 -0.17 -34.35 30.59
CA LEU A 64 -0.83 -35.64 30.81
C LEU A 64 -0.04 -36.52 31.79
N SER A 65 1.30 -36.49 31.77
CA SER A 65 2.12 -37.26 32.72
C SER A 65 1.96 -36.82 34.18
N GLN A 66 1.45 -35.61 34.42
CA GLN A 66 1.19 -35.08 35.76
C GLN A 66 -0.22 -35.40 36.28
N CYS A 67 -1.11 -35.90 35.42
CA CYS A 67 -2.47 -36.26 35.80
C CYS A 67 -2.48 -37.55 36.60
N LYS A 68 -2.99 -37.53 37.84
CA LYS A 68 -3.03 -38.69 38.74
C LYS A 68 -4.40 -39.37 38.75
N THR A 69 -5.43 -38.65 38.33
CA THR A 69 -6.81 -39.14 38.29
C THR A 69 -7.45 -38.90 36.92
N PRO A 70 -8.49 -39.66 36.54
CA PRO A 70 -9.26 -39.39 35.33
C PRO A 70 -9.90 -37.99 35.31
N ALA A 71 -10.26 -37.46 36.48
CA ALA A 71 -10.80 -36.10 36.59
C ALA A 71 -9.78 -35.02 36.18
N ASP A 72 -8.49 -35.24 36.47
CA ASP A 72 -7.42 -34.34 36.05
C ASP A 72 -7.28 -34.30 34.52
N LEU A 73 -7.46 -35.44 33.86
CA LEU A 73 -7.43 -35.54 32.39
C LEU A 73 -8.55 -34.72 31.76
N PHE A 74 -9.79 -34.86 32.24
CA PHE A 74 -10.92 -34.06 31.75
C PHE A 74 -10.71 -32.57 31.96
N LYS A 75 -10.10 -32.18 33.09
CA LYS A 75 -9.77 -30.80 33.38
C LYS A 75 -8.74 -30.24 32.40
N GLU A 76 -7.65 -30.97 32.14
CA GLU A 76 -6.65 -30.55 31.15
C GLU A 76 -7.20 -30.55 29.72
N GLN A 77 -8.03 -31.53 29.36
CA GLN A 77 -8.69 -31.55 28.07
C GLN A 77 -9.59 -30.33 27.87
N THR A 78 -10.38 -29.97 28.89
CA THR A 78 -11.23 -28.77 28.85
C THR A 78 -10.39 -27.50 28.71
N LYS A 79 -9.32 -27.36 29.50
CA LYS A 79 -8.40 -26.22 29.40
C LYS A 79 -7.76 -26.11 28.01
N PHE A 80 -7.34 -27.22 27.42
CA PHE A 80 -6.75 -27.24 26.09
C PHE A 80 -7.72 -26.71 25.03
N TRP A 81 -8.98 -27.14 25.09
CA TRP A 81 -10.02 -26.68 24.17
C TRP A 81 -10.44 -25.23 24.41
N GLN A 82 -10.50 -24.79 25.67
CA GLN A 82 -10.75 -23.37 25.98
C GLN A 82 -9.64 -22.48 25.42
N ALA A 83 -8.38 -22.86 25.61
CA ALA A 83 -7.24 -22.15 25.04
C ALA A 83 -7.29 -22.18 23.50
N ALA A 84 -7.65 -23.32 22.90
CA ALA A 84 -7.82 -23.43 21.45
C ALA A 84 -8.90 -22.48 20.92
N ALA A 85 -10.06 -22.45 21.57
CA ALA A 85 -11.15 -21.55 21.18
C ALA A 85 -10.70 -20.07 21.25
N ALA A 86 -9.97 -19.69 22.30
CA ALA A 86 -9.40 -18.36 22.43
C ALA A 86 -8.42 -18.05 21.29
N ASP A 87 -7.43 -18.93 21.04
CA ASP A 87 -6.43 -18.78 19.98
C ASP A 87 -7.06 -18.60 18.60
N TYR A 88 -8.08 -19.41 18.27
CA TYR A 88 -8.78 -19.32 16.99
C TYR A 88 -9.64 -18.07 16.89
N SER A 89 -10.32 -17.68 17.96
CA SER A 89 -11.12 -16.44 17.98
C SER A 89 -10.25 -15.21 17.76
N GLU A 90 -9.13 -15.10 18.47
CA GLU A 90 -8.18 -14.01 18.33
C GLU A 90 -7.47 -14.05 16.97
N GLY A 91 -7.02 -15.24 16.54
CA GLY A 91 -6.40 -15.44 15.24
C GLY A 91 -7.31 -15.04 14.10
N SER A 92 -8.60 -15.41 14.14
CA SER A 92 -9.57 -15.02 13.12
C SER A 92 -9.76 -13.50 13.06
N GLN A 93 -9.88 -12.81 14.19
CA GLN A 93 -9.97 -11.34 14.23
C GLN A 93 -8.75 -10.67 13.60
N ARG A 94 -7.54 -11.15 13.93
CA ARG A 94 -6.28 -10.63 13.38
C ARG A 94 -6.14 -10.90 11.87
N LEU A 95 -6.52 -12.09 11.41
CA LEU A 95 -6.52 -12.43 9.99
C LEU A 95 -7.52 -11.59 9.20
N THR A 96 -8.72 -11.37 9.74
CA THR A 96 -9.72 -10.48 9.13
C THR A 96 -9.21 -9.04 9.08
N ALA A 97 -8.54 -8.56 10.14
CA ALA A 97 -7.92 -7.24 10.14
C ALA A 97 -6.82 -7.11 9.07
N ALA A 98 -5.93 -8.10 8.96
CA ALA A 98 -4.89 -8.13 7.94
C ALA A 98 -5.47 -8.16 6.51
N TRP A 99 -6.54 -8.93 6.30
CA TRP A 99 -7.23 -8.99 5.01
C TRP A 99 -7.95 -7.69 4.66
N SER A 100 -8.60 -7.05 5.63
CA SER A 100 -9.30 -5.77 5.42
C SER A 100 -8.34 -4.64 5.00
N ALA A 101 -7.08 -4.71 5.43
CA ALA A 101 -6.04 -3.77 5.01
C ALA A 101 -5.69 -3.91 3.52
N CYS A 102 -5.90 -5.08 2.90
CA CYS A 102 -5.75 -5.27 1.46
C CYS A 102 -6.90 -4.63 0.65
N ALA A 103 -8.09 -4.48 1.25
CA ALA A 103 -9.30 -4.02 0.55
C ALA A 103 -9.37 -2.49 0.40
N VAL A 104 -8.46 -1.73 1.01
CA VAL A 104 -8.40 -0.28 0.85
C VAL A 104 -7.76 0.06 -0.49
N MET A 105 -8.58 0.17 -1.53
CA MET A 105 -8.14 0.77 -2.79
C MET A 105 -7.81 2.26 -2.58
N PRO A 106 -6.71 2.77 -3.18
CA PRO A 106 -6.41 4.19 -3.16
C PRO A 106 -7.60 5.00 -3.71
N LYS A 107 -8.09 5.99 -2.96
CA LYS A 107 -9.15 6.89 -3.46
C LYS A 107 -8.59 7.72 -4.63
N LEU A 108 -9.31 7.69 -5.75
CA LEU A 108 -9.10 8.52 -6.93
C LEU A 108 -9.37 9.99 -6.62
N ASN A 109 -8.36 10.71 -6.15
CA ASN A 109 -8.31 12.15 -6.39
C ASN A 109 -7.51 12.35 -7.68
N GLY A 110 -8.22 12.35 -8.81
CA GLY A 110 -7.68 12.91 -10.04
C GLY A 110 -7.23 14.35 -9.77
N THR A 111 -6.15 14.78 -10.41
CA THR A 111 -5.47 16.07 -10.20
C THR A 111 -4.70 16.21 -8.87
N GLN A 112 -3.68 15.38 -8.66
CA GLN A 112 -2.52 15.84 -7.89
C GLN A 112 -1.76 16.86 -8.74
N PRO A 113 -1.52 18.10 -8.26
CA PRO A 113 -0.74 19.09 -8.98
C PRO A 113 0.69 18.56 -9.19
N ARG A 114 1.22 18.75 -10.40
CA ARG A 114 2.57 18.32 -10.75
C ARG A 114 3.59 19.22 -10.08
N ASP A 115 4.55 18.64 -9.36
CA ASP A 115 5.69 19.37 -8.82
C ASP A 115 6.68 19.70 -9.95
N TYR A 116 6.67 20.96 -10.40
CA TYR A 116 7.63 21.46 -11.36
C TYR A 116 8.79 22.16 -10.64
N ILE A 117 10.02 21.76 -10.98
CA ILE A 117 11.22 22.52 -10.63
C ILE A 117 11.25 23.74 -11.54
N THR A 118 11.04 24.93 -10.97
CA THR A 118 11.12 26.19 -11.72
C THR A 118 12.57 26.64 -11.76
N PHE A 119 13.16 26.68 -12.96
CA PHE A 119 14.47 27.28 -13.17
C PHE A 119 14.29 28.78 -13.46
N PRO A 120 15.02 29.68 -12.79
CA PRO A 120 15.02 31.09 -13.16
C PRO A 120 15.62 31.24 -14.56
N GLU A 121 14.81 31.67 -15.51
CA GLU A 121 15.29 32.05 -16.84
C GLU A 121 16.16 33.32 -16.71
N PRO A 122 17.37 33.37 -17.29
CA PRO A 122 18.20 34.57 -17.23
C PRO A 122 17.44 35.75 -17.85
N GLN A 123 17.37 36.88 -17.15
CA GLN A 123 16.89 38.13 -17.72
C GLN A 123 17.78 38.50 -18.93
N GLU A 124 17.26 38.33 -20.14
CA GLU A 124 17.87 38.92 -21.33
C GLU A 124 17.87 40.45 -21.18
N THR A 125 19.06 41.02 -21.11
CA THR A 125 19.26 42.47 -21.11
C THR A 125 18.82 43.01 -22.48
N PRO A 126 17.95 44.04 -22.56
CA PRO A 126 17.45 44.52 -23.84
C PRO A 126 18.59 45.14 -24.66
N ALA A 127 18.88 44.54 -25.83
CA ALA A 127 19.83 45.08 -26.80
C ALA A 127 19.31 46.39 -27.43
N PRO A 128 20.16 47.39 -27.69
CA PRO A 128 19.75 48.72 -28.14
C PRO A 128 19.16 48.70 -29.57
N SER A 129 18.10 49.50 -29.77
CA SER A 129 17.36 49.60 -31.02
C SER A 129 18.22 50.14 -32.17
N LYS A 130 18.46 49.32 -33.19
CA LYS A 130 18.96 49.75 -34.50
C LYS A 130 17.86 50.49 -35.27
N ARG A 131 17.63 51.76 -34.90
CA ARG A 131 16.83 52.70 -35.70
C ARG A 131 17.75 53.83 -36.12
N GLU A 132 18.39 53.65 -37.26
CA GLU A 132 18.98 54.69 -38.13
C GLU A 132 20.01 54.05 -39.07
N ARG A 133 19.53 53.61 -40.24
CA ARG A 133 20.29 53.55 -41.50
C ARG A 133 19.34 53.04 -42.58
N LYS A 134 18.55 53.97 -43.13
CA LYS A 134 18.02 53.96 -44.50
C LYS A 134 17.25 55.26 -44.72
N ALA A 135 17.91 56.27 -45.29
CA ALA A 135 17.37 57.23 -46.26
C ALA A 135 18.35 58.40 -46.43
N ALA A 136 19.07 58.40 -47.55
CA ALA A 136 19.38 59.53 -48.44
C ALA A 136 20.56 59.11 -49.34
#